data_AF-A0AAQ3UIE1-F1
#
_entry.id   AF-A0AAQ3UIE1-F1
#
_cell.length_a   1.000
_cell.length_b   1.000
_cell.length_c   1.000
_cell.angle_alpha   90.00
_cell.angle_beta   90.00
_cell.angle_gamma   90.00
#
_symmetry.space_group_name_H-M   'P 1'
#
loop_
_entity.id
_entity.type
_entity.pdbx_description
1 polymer ?
#
loop_
_entity_poly.entity_id
_entity_poly.type
_entity_poly.pdbx_seq_one_letter_code
_entity_poly.pdbx_strand_id
1 'polypeptide(L)'
;MEILGGKFDSLMRRLEKMESGRAEEVKSTEAMMTCEECGDYGHSKQSCPKEAKALDYTRKEAWIAPSNYRQNRQQFTAGSAIQDAIPLRIQLKDFMEEQAKINKDAHSKFKAMDKVLENIDGKITTVGSSNQQLMGMMKILENQVSQLAEHLPSKNEGKLPGQPQSKESLKAVTTRSGRETRDPELTPRLASTVEADSK
;
A
#
# COMPACT_ATOMS: atom_id res chain seq x y z
N MET A 1 -18.17 14.01 1.80
CA MET A 1 -19.03 12.90 1.31
C MET A 1 -18.64 12.38 -0.08
N GLU A 2 -17.71 13.02 -0.82
CA GLU A 2 -17.36 12.62 -2.20
C GLU A 2 -16.38 11.44 -2.32
N ILE A 3 -15.57 11.18 -1.28
CA ILE A 3 -14.57 10.10 -1.29
C ILE A 3 -15.22 8.71 -1.20
N LEU A 4 -16.46 8.63 -0.67
CA LEU A 4 -17.18 7.37 -0.52
C LEU A 4 -17.82 6.92 -1.84
N GLY A 5 -18.31 7.86 -2.66
CA GLY A 5 -18.87 7.58 -3.99
C GLY A 5 -17.86 6.97 -4.94
N GLY A 6 -16.65 7.55 -5.03
CA GLY A 6 -15.59 7.04 -5.90
C GLY A 6 -15.10 5.63 -5.54
N LYS A 7 -15.21 5.22 -4.27
CA LYS A 7 -14.89 3.85 -3.84
C LYS A 7 -15.98 2.84 -4.21
N PHE A 8 -17.25 3.25 -4.14
CA PHE A 8 -18.37 2.42 -4.62
C PHE A 8 -18.34 2.24 -6.14
N ASP A 9 -18.05 3.30 -6.90
CA ASP A 9 -17.93 3.22 -8.36
C ASP A 9 -16.78 2.30 -8.80
N SER A 10 -15.67 2.33 -8.06
CA SER A 10 -14.54 1.42 -8.28
C SER A 10 -14.89 -0.04 -7.98
N LEU A 11 -15.72 -0.30 -6.96
CA LEU A 11 -16.21 -1.64 -6.63
C LEU A 11 -17.19 -2.16 -7.69
N MET A 12 -18.17 -1.34 -8.11
CA MET A 12 -19.13 -1.72 -9.15
C MET A 12 -18.42 -2.10 -10.46
N ARG A 13 -17.43 -1.31 -10.87
CA ARG A 13 -16.65 -1.57 -12.08
C ARG A 13 -15.79 -2.85 -12.00
N ARG A 14 -15.34 -3.25 -10.80
CA ARG A 14 -14.60 -4.51 -10.59
C ARG A 14 -15.54 -5.72 -10.61
N LEU A 15 -16.77 -5.59 -10.11
CA LEU A 15 -17.78 -6.65 -10.15
C LEU A 15 -18.23 -6.93 -11.59
N GLU A 16 -18.55 -5.89 -12.36
CA GLU A 16 -18.90 -6.02 -13.79
C GLU A 16 -17.78 -6.69 -14.59
N LYS A 17 -16.51 -6.34 -14.30
CA LYS A 17 -15.35 -6.94 -14.98
C LYS A 17 -15.15 -8.41 -14.63
N MET A 18 -15.45 -8.83 -13.39
CA MET A 18 -15.43 -10.24 -13.00
C MET A 18 -16.59 -11.03 -13.60
N GLU A 19 -17.78 -10.41 -13.73
CA GLU A 19 -18.96 -11.04 -14.33
C GLU A 19 -18.78 -11.26 -15.84
N SER A 20 -18.25 -10.26 -16.55
CA SER A 20 -17.89 -10.40 -17.98
C SER A 20 -16.83 -11.47 -18.19
N GLY A 21 -15.80 -11.53 -17.34
CA GLY A 21 -14.76 -12.57 -17.42
C GLY A 21 -15.31 -13.98 -17.18
N ARG A 22 -16.22 -14.14 -16.22
CA ARG A 22 -16.91 -15.42 -15.98
C ARG A 22 -17.80 -15.84 -17.15
N ALA A 23 -18.53 -14.90 -17.77
CA ALA A 23 -19.37 -15.22 -18.92
C ALA A 23 -18.54 -15.67 -20.14
N GLU A 24 -17.34 -15.11 -20.31
CA GLU A 24 -16.41 -15.49 -21.39
C GLU A 24 -15.73 -16.84 -21.11
N GLU A 25 -15.38 -17.10 -19.84
CA GLU A 25 -14.86 -18.40 -19.38
C GLU A 25 -15.92 -19.52 -19.51
N VAL A 26 -17.19 -19.25 -19.19
CA VAL A 26 -18.30 -20.20 -19.37
C VAL A 26 -18.55 -20.50 -20.85
N LYS A 27 -18.48 -19.49 -21.73
CA LYS A 27 -18.58 -19.72 -23.19
C LYS A 27 -17.41 -20.53 -23.75
N SER A 28 -16.19 -20.28 -23.27
CA SER A 28 -14.99 -21.01 -23.67
C SER A 28 -15.04 -22.47 -23.21
N THR A 29 -15.50 -22.71 -21.98
CA THR A 29 -15.69 -24.07 -21.44
C THR A 29 -16.81 -24.82 -22.15
N GLU A 30 -17.92 -24.16 -22.51
CA GLU A 30 -19.00 -24.77 -23.30
C GLU A 30 -18.55 -25.13 -24.73
N ALA A 31 -17.65 -24.34 -25.34
CA ALA A 31 -17.04 -24.67 -26.63
C ALA A 31 -16.08 -25.88 -26.56
N MET A 32 -15.57 -26.22 -25.37
CA MET A 32 -14.70 -27.39 -25.16
C MET A 32 -15.47 -28.67 -24.80
N MET A 33 -16.78 -28.59 -24.59
CA MET A 33 -17.61 -29.77 -24.30
C MET A 33 -17.89 -30.56 -25.59
N THR A 34 -17.81 -31.89 -25.50
CA THR A 34 -18.31 -32.81 -26.53
C THR A 34 -19.83 -32.96 -26.40
N CYS A 35 -20.55 -32.83 -27.51
CA CYS A 35 -21.99 -33.04 -27.54
C CYS A 35 -22.35 -34.51 -27.32
N GLU A 36 -23.22 -34.79 -26.35
CA GLU A 36 -23.65 -36.15 -26.02
C GLU A 36 -24.52 -36.82 -27.11
N GLU A 37 -25.10 -36.03 -28.03
CA GLU A 37 -25.95 -36.58 -29.10
C GLU A 37 -25.20 -36.94 -30.38
N CYS A 38 -24.18 -36.16 -30.77
CA CYS A 38 -23.42 -36.40 -32.01
C CYS A 38 -21.92 -36.66 -31.81
N GLY A 39 -21.38 -36.37 -30.62
CA GLY A 39 -19.97 -36.56 -30.29
C GLY A 39 -19.03 -35.44 -30.76
N ASP A 40 -19.53 -34.42 -31.46
CA ASP A 40 -18.73 -33.28 -31.92
C ASP A 40 -18.54 -32.22 -30.83
N TYR A 41 -17.44 -31.48 -30.92
CA TYR A 41 -17.08 -30.42 -29.96
C TYR A 41 -17.78 -29.09 -30.31
N GLY A 42 -17.84 -28.16 -29.35
CA GLY A 42 -18.25 -26.78 -29.63
C GLY A 42 -19.73 -26.47 -29.41
N HIS A 43 -20.54 -27.44 -28.98
CA HIS A 43 -21.96 -27.21 -28.71
C HIS A 43 -22.52 -28.20 -27.68
N SER A 44 -23.54 -27.76 -26.94
CA SER A 44 -24.28 -28.60 -26.01
C SER A 44 -25.43 -29.35 -26.71
N LYS A 45 -26.02 -30.33 -26.02
CA LYS A 45 -27.15 -31.14 -26.50
C LYS A 45 -28.32 -30.32 -27.04
N GLN A 46 -28.61 -29.17 -26.42
CA GLN A 46 -29.73 -28.30 -26.79
C GLN A 46 -29.45 -27.51 -28.09
N SER A 47 -28.18 -27.31 -28.42
CA SER A 47 -27.70 -26.55 -29.58
C SER A 47 -27.17 -27.46 -30.70
N CYS A 48 -27.45 -28.76 -30.64
CA CYS A 48 -26.96 -29.74 -31.61
C CYS A 48 -27.67 -29.55 -32.97
N PRO A 49 -26.93 -29.25 -34.05
CA PRO A 49 -27.53 -29.07 -35.36
C PRO A 49 -28.19 -30.37 -35.83
N LYS A 50 -29.39 -30.26 -36.40
CA LYS A 50 -30.21 -31.44 -36.79
C LYS A 50 -29.51 -32.33 -37.83
N GLU A 51 -28.60 -31.77 -38.62
CA GLU A 51 -27.76 -32.52 -39.58
C GLU A 51 -26.74 -33.42 -38.88
N ALA A 52 -26.25 -33.05 -37.70
CA ALA A 52 -25.37 -33.92 -36.89
C ALA A 52 -26.11 -35.15 -36.35
N LYS A 53 -27.44 -35.05 -36.13
CA LYS A 53 -28.28 -36.21 -35.75
C LYS A 53 -28.42 -37.22 -36.89
N ALA A 54 -28.33 -36.80 -38.15
CA ALA A 54 -28.40 -37.68 -39.32
C ALA A 54 -27.11 -38.52 -39.48
N LEU A 55 -25.96 -37.98 -39.07
CA LEU A 55 -24.69 -38.69 -39.10
C LEU A 55 -24.66 -39.87 -38.09
N ASP A 56 -25.31 -39.77 -36.93
CA ASP A 56 -25.40 -40.88 -35.97
C ASP A 56 -26.22 -42.06 -36.50
N TYR A 57 -27.30 -41.80 -37.26
CA TYR A 57 -28.08 -42.85 -37.90
C TYR A 57 -27.28 -43.59 -38.98
N THR A 58 -26.50 -42.87 -39.80
CA THR A 58 -25.61 -43.52 -40.79
C THR A 58 -24.46 -44.27 -40.13
N ARG A 59 -23.96 -43.85 -38.96
CA ARG A 59 -22.89 -44.56 -38.24
C ARG A 59 -23.31 -45.95 -37.73
N LYS A 60 -24.58 -46.14 -37.38
CA LYS A 60 -25.13 -47.43 -36.90
C LYS A 60 -25.32 -48.46 -38.01
N GLU A 61 -25.52 -48.04 -39.25
CA GLU A 61 -25.57 -48.94 -40.41
C GLU A 61 -24.24 -48.89 -41.18
N ALA A 62 -23.28 -49.69 -40.71
CA ALA A 62 -22.14 -50.19 -41.48
C ALA A 62 -21.43 -49.18 -42.41
N TRP A 63 -20.72 -48.21 -41.83
CA TRP A 63 -19.67 -47.50 -42.57
C TRP A 63 -18.48 -48.44 -42.81
N ILE A 64 -18.45 -49.09 -43.97
CA ILE A 64 -17.20 -49.59 -44.55
C ILE A 64 -16.50 -48.36 -45.15
N ALA A 65 -15.41 -47.92 -44.52
CA ALA A 65 -14.59 -46.83 -45.06
C ALA A 65 -14.13 -47.18 -46.48
N PRO A 66 -14.27 -46.27 -47.47
CA PRO A 66 -13.69 -46.45 -48.79
C PRO A 66 -12.18 -46.70 -48.68
N SER A 67 -11.71 -47.78 -49.31
CA SER A 67 -10.34 -48.32 -49.25
C SER A 67 -9.23 -47.26 -49.47
N ASN A 68 -9.55 -46.19 -50.17
CA ASN A 68 -8.69 -45.05 -50.50
C ASN A 68 -8.30 -44.14 -49.32
N TYR A 69 -8.92 -44.26 -48.13
CA TYR A 69 -8.46 -43.55 -46.93
C TYR A 69 -7.43 -44.33 -46.09
N ARG A 70 -7.09 -45.58 -46.44
CA ARG A 70 -6.04 -46.35 -45.75
C ARG A 70 -4.61 -46.04 -46.21
N GLN A 71 -4.44 -45.19 -47.22
CA GLN A 71 -3.11 -44.87 -47.77
C GLN A 71 -2.41 -43.74 -46.99
N ASN A 72 -3.14 -42.96 -46.19
CA ASN A 72 -2.57 -41.86 -45.40
C ASN A 72 -2.76 -42.03 -43.88
N ARG A 73 -2.89 -43.28 -43.42
CA ARG A 73 -2.58 -43.61 -42.04
C ARG A 73 -1.09 -43.95 -42.04
N GLN A 74 -0.25 -42.96 -41.71
CA GLN A 74 1.14 -43.23 -41.34
C GLN A 74 1.11 -44.47 -40.43
N GLN A 75 1.77 -45.53 -40.87
CA GLN A 75 1.82 -46.78 -40.11
C GLN A 75 2.36 -46.39 -38.74
N PHE A 76 1.53 -46.48 -37.71
CA PHE A 76 1.96 -46.25 -36.34
C PHE A 76 2.82 -47.45 -35.94
N THR A 77 4.07 -47.46 -36.41
CA THR A 77 5.10 -48.36 -35.93
C THR A 77 5.37 -47.93 -34.51
N ALA A 78 5.01 -48.78 -33.54
CA ALA A 78 5.21 -48.54 -32.11
C ALA A 78 6.67 -48.13 -31.77
N GLY A 79 7.64 -48.43 -32.63
CA GLY A 79 9.03 -47.97 -32.50
C GLY A 79 9.24 -46.45 -32.62
N SER A 80 8.50 -45.71 -33.45
CA SER A 80 8.67 -44.25 -33.61
C SER A 80 8.12 -43.48 -32.41
N ALA A 81 6.93 -43.85 -31.92
CA ALA A 81 6.36 -43.24 -30.73
C ALA A 81 7.22 -43.47 -29.46
N ILE A 82 7.94 -44.60 -29.39
CA ILE A 82 8.89 -44.88 -28.30
C ILE A 82 10.17 -44.03 -28.45
N GLN A 83 10.65 -43.80 -29.67
CA GLN A 83 11.82 -42.95 -29.92
C GLN A 83 11.56 -41.48 -29.58
N ASP A 84 10.38 -40.94 -29.89
CA ASP A 84 10.01 -39.56 -29.56
C ASP A 84 9.66 -39.36 -28.07
N ALA A 85 9.27 -40.43 -27.37
CA ALA A 85 8.96 -40.37 -25.94
C ALA A 85 10.20 -40.27 -25.04
N ILE A 86 11.37 -40.74 -25.49
CA ILE A 86 12.61 -40.71 -24.69
C ILE A 86 13.13 -39.26 -24.52
N PRO A 87 13.29 -38.44 -25.58
CA PRO A 87 13.69 -37.04 -25.46
C PRO A 87 12.72 -36.20 -24.62
N LEU A 88 11.41 -36.39 -24.78
CA LEU A 88 10.40 -35.68 -23.99
C LEU A 88 10.48 -36.01 -22.49
N ARG A 89 10.77 -37.27 -22.14
CA ARG A 89 10.98 -37.67 -20.74
C ARG A 89 12.21 -37.02 -20.13
N ILE A 90 13.31 -36.92 -20.89
CA ILE A 90 14.53 -36.24 -20.43
C ILE A 90 14.26 -34.75 -20.23
N GLN A 91 13.64 -34.08 -21.20
CA GLN A 91 13.30 -32.65 -21.10
C GLN A 91 12.37 -32.34 -19.93
N LEU A 92 11.36 -33.19 -19.67
CA LEU A 92 10.47 -33.02 -18.52
C LEU A 92 11.23 -33.19 -17.19
N LYS A 93 12.14 -34.16 -17.12
CA LYS A 93 12.97 -34.38 -15.93
C LYS A 93 13.86 -33.16 -15.66
N ASP A 94 14.56 -32.66 -16.67
CA ASP A 94 15.43 -31.49 -16.56
C ASP A 94 14.64 -30.24 -16.15
N PHE A 95 13.45 -30.05 -16.73
CA PHE A 95 12.53 -28.99 -16.35
C PHE A 95 12.09 -29.09 -14.89
N MET A 96 11.73 -30.30 -14.42
CA MET A 96 11.33 -30.52 -13.04
C MET A 96 12.48 -30.26 -12.06
N GLU A 97 13.71 -30.63 -12.43
CA GLU A 97 14.91 -30.38 -11.61
C GLU A 97 15.23 -28.87 -11.51
N GLU A 98 15.17 -28.14 -12.63
CA GLU A 98 15.35 -26.68 -12.62
C GLU A 98 14.23 -25.98 -11.83
N GLN A 99 12.98 -26.43 -11.94
CA GLN A 99 11.89 -25.91 -11.13
C GLN A 99 12.08 -26.18 -9.63
N ALA A 100 12.59 -27.35 -9.26
CA ALA A 100 12.92 -27.66 -7.86
C ALA A 100 14.02 -26.74 -7.32
N LYS A 101 15.03 -26.43 -8.14
CA LYS A 101 16.11 -25.49 -7.81
C LYS A 101 15.58 -24.07 -7.66
N ILE A 102 14.78 -23.58 -8.60
CA ILE A 102 14.13 -22.26 -8.53
C ILE A 102 13.30 -22.14 -7.25
N ASN A 103 12.50 -23.17 -6.94
CA ASN A 103 11.67 -23.16 -5.74
C ASN A 103 12.52 -23.14 -4.45
N LYS A 104 13.61 -23.91 -4.42
CA LYS A 104 14.57 -23.91 -3.30
C LYS A 104 15.21 -22.53 -3.11
N ASP A 105 15.65 -21.90 -4.18
CA ASP A 105 16.27 -20.57 -4.15
C ASP A 105 15.27 -19.49 -3.73
N ALA A 106 14.03 -19.55 -4.23
CA ALA A 106 12.95 -18.67 -3.82
C ALA A 106 12.66 -18.82 -2.31
N HIS A 107 12.55 -20.05 -1.81
CA HIS A 107 12.34 -20.31 -0.39
C HIS A 107 13.49 -19.77 0.48
N SER A 108 14.74 -19.94 0.04
CA SER A 108 15.91 -19.37 0.75
C SER A 108 15.88 -17.84 0.78
N LYS A 109 15.46 -17.18 -0.31
CA LYS A 109 15.31 -15.72 -0.35
C LYS A 109 14.20 -15.23 0.58
N PHE A 110 13.05 -15.89 0.59
CA PHE A 110 11.96 -15.56 1.53
C PHE A 110 12.39 -15.72 2.98
N LYS A 111 13.09 -16.81 3.32
CA LYS A 111 13.62 -17.00 4.67
C LYS A 111 14.62 -15.91 5.08
N ALA A 112 15.45 -15.44 4.14
CA ALA A 112 16.35 -14.31 4.40
C ALA A 112 15.58 -13.00 4.60
N MET A 113 14.52 -12.77 3.83
CA MET A 113 13.64 -11.61 3.99
C MET A 113 12.92 -11.64 5.34
N ASP A 114 12.42 -12.79 5.80
CA ASP A 114 11.78 -12.93 7.10
C ASP A 114 12.72 -12.49 8.23
N LYS A 115 13.98 -12.91 8.19
CA LYS A 115 15.00 -12.49 9.16
C LYS A 115 15.26 -10.98 9.14
N VAL A 116 15.20 -10.35 7.97
CA VAL A 116 15.33 -8.89 7.84
C VAL A 116 14.11 -8.20 8.46
N LEU A 117 12.90 -8.72 8.22
CA LEU A 117 11.67 -8.19 8.81
C LEU A 117 11.66 -8.32 10.33
N GLU A 118 12.08 -9.46 10.89
CA GLU A 118 12.24 -9.64 12.34
C GLU A 118 13.22 -8.63 12.94
N ASN A 119 14.34 -8.36 12.27
CA ASN A 119 15.30 -7.37 12.72
C ASN A 119 14.75 -5.93 12.64
N ILE A 120 13.97 -5.62 11.60
CA ILE A 120 13.28 -4.32 11.48
C ILE A 120 12.27 -4.16 12.61
N ASP A 121 11.47 -5.18 12.89
CA ASP A 121 10.50 -5.18 13.99
C ASP A 121 11.17 -4.93 15.35
N GLY A 122 12.28 -5.61 15.62
CA GLY A 122 13.08 -5.39 16.84
C GLY A 122 13.62 -3.95 16.95
N LYS A 123 14.12 -3.38 15.84
CA LYS A 123 14.58 -1.98 15.80
C LYS A 123 13.43 -0.99 16.00
N ILE A 124 12.27 -1.22 15.38
CA ILE A 124 11.08 -0.39 15.54
C ILE A 124 10.62 -0.41 16.99
N THR A 125 10.57 -1.59 17.62
CA THR A 125 10.23 -1.74 19.05
C THR A 125 11.20 -0.96 19.94
N THR A 126 12.51 -1.07 19.66
CA THR A 126 13.55 -0.33 20.40
C THR A 126 13.37 1.18 20.25
N VAL A 127 13.19 1.68 19.02
CA VAL A 127 12.93 3.12 18.76
C VAL A 127 11.65 3.57 19.45
N GLY A 128 10.60 2.75 19.44
CA GLY A 128 9.34 3.00 20.14
C GLY A 128 9.54 3.21 21.63
N SER A 129 10.30 2.32 22.30
CA SER A 129 10.60 2.45 23.73
C SER A 129 11.43 3.69 24.04
N SER A 130 12.46 4.01 23.24
CA SER A 130 13.28 5.22 23.41
C SER A 130 12.45 6.49 23.26
N ASN A 131 11.52 6.53 22.29
CA ASN A 131 10.61 7.67 22.15
C ASN A 131 9.66 7.80 23.34
N GLN A 132 9.12 6.71 23.88
CA GLN A 132 8.29 6.77 25.09
C GLN A 132 9.09 7.31 26.29
N GLN A 133 10.35 6.90 26.43
CA GLN A 133 11.24 7.42 27.46
C GLN A 133 11.51 8.92 27.29
N LEU A 134 11.81 9.37 26.06
CA LEU A 134 12.00 10.79 25.76
C LEU A 134 10.76 11.62 26.08
N MET A 135 9.56 11.14 25.73
CA MET A 135 8.30 11.79 26.08
C MET A 135 8.11 11.90 27.59
N GLY A 136 8.47 10.85 28.35
CA GLY A 136 8.45 10.88 29.81
C GLY A 136 9.40 11.94 30.37
N MET A 137 10.61 12.03 29.82
CA MET A 137 11.59 13.05 30.22
C MET A 137 11.12 14.47 29.87
N MET A 138 10.57 14.69 28.68
CA MET A 138 10.01 15.99 28.27
C MET A 138 8.91 16.45 29.24
N LYS A 139 8.00 15.57 29.65
CA LYS A 139 6.95 15.90 30.61
C LYS A 139 7.50 16.31 31.98
N ILE A 140 8.58 15.67 32.44
CA ILE A 140 9.26 16.06 33.69
C ILE A 140 9.87 17.45 33.54
N LEU A 141 10.54 17.74 32.42
CA LEU A 141 11.11 19.05 32.15
C LEU A 141 10.04 20.14 32.06
N GLU A 142 8.92 19.87 31.38
CA GLU A 142 7.75 20.78 31.32
C GLU A 142 7.21 21.10 32.72
N ASN A 143 7.08 20.08 33.58
CA ASN A 143 6.67 20.28 34.97
C ASN A 143 7.68 21.12 35.77
N GLN A 144 8.98 20.85 35.62
CA GLN A 144 10.02 21.62 36.29
C GLN A 144 10.04 23.09 35.84
N VAL A 145 9.89 23.35 34.54
CA VAL A 145 9.80 24.71 33.98
C VAL A 145 8.56 25.44 34.51
N SER A 146 7.43 24.75 34.62
CA SER A 146 6.19 25.31 35.16
C SER A 146 6.35 25.71 36.63
N GLN A 147 6.93 24.82 37.45
CA GLN A 147 7.21 25.10 38.87
C GLN A 147 8.18 26.28 39.03
N LEU A 148 9.23 26.36 38.21
CA LEU A 148 10.15 27.49 38.24
C LEU A 148 9.43 28.80 37.90
N ALA A 149 8.54 28.80 36.91
CA ALA A 149 7.75 29.98 36.54
C ALA A 149 6.81 30.44 37.67
N GLU A 150 6.21 29.51 38.43
CA GLU A 150 5.38 29.82 39.61
C GLU A 150 6.18 30.43 40.76
N HIS A 151 7.43 30.00 40.94
CA HIS A 151 8.32 30.51 41.98
C HIS A 151 9.03 31.82 41.61
N LEU A 152 8.91 32.29 40.37
CA LEU A 152 9.35 33.64 40.03
C LEU A 152 8.46 34.63 40.80
N PRO A 153 9.05 35.61 41.52
CA PRO A 153 8.25 36.63 42.19
C PRO A 153 7.37 37.30 41.14
N SER A 154 6.04 37.21 41.31
CA SER A 154 5.08 37.90 40.45
C SER A 154 5.59 39.33 40.35
N LYS A 155 5.91 39.78 39.14
CA LYS A 155 6.34 41.15 38.88
C LYS A 155 5.26 42.04 39.48
N ASN A 156 5.51 42.55 40.69
CA ASN A 156 4.74 43.64 41.26
C ASN A 156 4.68 44.66 40.14
N GLU A 157 3.48 45.06 39.74
CA GLU A 157 3.27 46.12 38.76
C GLU A 157 4.14 47.33 39.16
N GLY A 158 5.31 47.45 38.55
CA GLY A 158 6.26 48.55 38.71
C GLY A 158 6.74 48.92 40.12
N LYS A 159 6.44 48.19 41.19
CA LYS A 159 6.81 48.60 42.56
C LYS A 159 8.03 47.85 43.07
N LEU A 160 9.10 48.63 43.28
CA LEU A 160 10.35 48.18 43.88
C LEU A 160 10.12 47.73 45.34
N PRO A 161 10.75 46.64 45.79
CA PRO A 161 10.71 46.25 47.20
C PRO A 161 11.40 47.33 48.03
N GLY A 162 10.62 48.06 48.82
CA GLY A 162 11.08 49.20 49.61
C GLY A 162 10.52 50.56 49.18
N GLN A 163 9.66 50.64 48.16
CA GLN A 163 8.97 51.89 47.84
C GLN A 163 7.95 52.23 48.95
N PRO A 164 8.16 53.30 49.74
CA PRO A 164 7.17 53.70 50.74
C PRO A 164 5.87 54.10 50.04
N GLN A 165 4.73 53.68 50.58
CA GLN A 165 3.44 54.26 50.22
C GLN A 165 3.40 55.69 50.76
N SER A 166 3.97 56.65 50.05
CA SER A 166 3.79 58.07 50.40
C SER A 166 3.17 58.84 49.24
N LYS A 167 1.98 59.37 49.51
CA LYS A 167 1.49 60.60 48.89
C LYS A 167 1.50 61.69 49.97
N GLU A 168 2.68 62.02 50.48
CA GLU A 168 2.87 63.32 51.10
C GLU A 168 3.59 64.19 50.09
N SER A 169 2.88 65.18 49.57
CA SER A 169 3.43 66.17 48.66
C SER A 169 4.56 66.92 49.35
N LEU A 170 5.81 66.57 49.03
CA LEU A 170 6.96 67.38 49.38
C LEU A 170 6.75 68.77 48.76
N LYS A 171 6.57 69.78 49.60
CA LYS A 171 6.52 71.18 49.17
C LYS A 171 7.85 71.50 48.51
N ALA A 172 7.81 71.78 47.20
CA ALA A 172 8.96 72.23 46.45
C ALA A 172 9.57 73.46 47.12
N VAL A 173 10.85 73.38 47.49
CA VAL A 173 11.61 74.53 47.96
C VAL A 173 11.85 75.44 46.76
N THR A 174 11.12 76.54 46.69
CA THR A 174 11.34 77.58 45.68
C THR A 174 12.69 78.23 45.91
N THR A 175 13.58 78.17 44.93
CA THR A 175 14.80 78.98 44.93
C THR A 175 14.43 80.45 44.73
N ARG A 176 15.19 81.36 45.35
CA ARG A 176 14.95 82.82 45.43
C ARG A 176 14.81 83.55 44.08
N SER A 177 15.07 82.89 42.95
CA SER A 177 15.08 83.50 41.61
C SER A 177 13.83 83.28 40.77
N GLY A 178 12.83 82.50 41.24
CA GLY A 178 11.53 82.39 40.59
C GLY A 178 11.55 81.82 39.16
N ARG A 179 12.59 81.07 38.76
CA ARG A 179 12.63 80.40 37.45
C ARG A 179 12.43 78.89 37.61
N GLU A 180 11.44 78.38 36.91
CA GLU A 180 11.14 76.95 36.80
C GLU A 180 12.19 76.28 35.90
N THR A 181 12.83 75.22 36.38
CA THR A 181 13.75 74.40 35.59
C THR A 181 12.96 73.49 34.67
N ARG A 182 13.15 73.62 33.35
CA ARG A 182 12.55 72.74 32.35
C ARG A 182 13.13 71.33 32.45
N ASP A 183 12.26 70.33 32.34
CA ASP A 183 12.68 68.93 32.25
C ASP A 183 13.51 68.69 30.98
N PRO A 184 14.58 67.86 31.06
CA PRO A 184 15.38 67.52 29.90
C PRO A 184 14.59 66.65 28.92
N GLU A 185 14.62 67.00 27.64
CA GLU A 185 13.98 66.20 26.59
C GLU A 185 14.68 64.86 26.41
N LEU A 186 13.94 63.78 26.66
CA LEU A 186 14.39 62.42 26.36
C LEU A 186 14.01 62.10 24.91
N THR A 187 15.02 61.87 24.07
CA THR A 187 14.82 61.42 22.69
C THR A 187 14.32 59.97 22.67
N PRO A 188 13.31 59.62 21.84
CA PRO A 188 12.87 58.24 21.71
C PRO A 188 13.93 57.41 20.99
N ARG A 189 14.32 56.30 21.61
CA ARG A 189 15.23 55.32 21.02
C ARG A 189 14.53 54.63 19.84
N LEU A 190 15.09 54.77 18.63
CA LEU A 190 14.62 54.11 17.41
C LEU A 190 14.48 52.60 17.61
N ALA A 191 13.31 52.07 17.25
CA ALA A 191 13.06 50.64 17.14
C ALA A 191 13.89 50.08 15.97
N SER A 192 14.88 49.23 16.26
CA SER A 192 15.54 48.43 15.25
C SER A 192 14.69 47.19 14.97
N THR A 193 14.10 47.15 13.79
CA THR A 193 13.55 45.96 13.15
C THR A 193 14.65 44.91 13.00
N VAL A 194 14.41 43.70 13.49
CA VAL A 194 15.26 42.53 13.21
C VAL A 194 14.73 41.91 11.92
N GLU A 195 15.49 42.04 10.84
CA GLU A 195 15.24 41.33 9.59
C GLU A 195 15.41 39.83 9.79
N ALA A 196 14.47 39.07 9.23
CA ALA A 196 14.54 37.63 9.10
C ALA A 196 15.28 37.31 7.80
N ASP A 197 16.50 36.79 7.90
CA ASP A 197 17.19 36.18 6.77
C ASP A 197 17.05 34.67 6.82
N SER A 198 16.20 34.16 5.93
CA SER A 198 16.28 32.81 5.39
C SER A 198 17.33 32.77 4.29
N LYS A 199 18.36 31.95 4.46
CA LYS A 199 18.83 31.04 3.40
C LYS A 199 19.71 29.92 3.94
#